data_AF-T1C2S6-F1
#
_entry.id   AF-T1C2S6-F1
#
_cell.length_a   1.000
_cell.length_b   1.000
_cell.length_c   1.000
_cell.angle_alpha   90.00
_cell.angle_beta   90.00
_cell.angle_gamma   90.00
#
_symmetry.space_group_name_H-M   'P 1'
#
loop_
_entity.id
_entity.type
_entity.pdbx_description
1 polymer ?
#
loop_
_entity_poly.entity_id
_entity_poly.type
_entity_poly.pdbx_seq_one_letter_code
_entity_poly.pdbx_strand_id
1 'polypeptide(L)'
;EKHLGFPYWARSWLEMNKNLFSALMLEKLVMFIILVLIVLVASFNIVSTLSMIVIDKGKEIAILKTMGASNRQIMAIFILDGLLIGGTGTLLGLPLGYFITFLLEHYYTLPNDVYFVSHIPVIIRMRDLLSVSLSAIGISFLATIYPSRQ
;
A
#
# COMPACT_ATOMS: atom_id res chain seq x y z
N GLU A 1 19.21 -26.01 -23.29
CA GLU A 1 18.12 -26.86 -23.84
C GLU A 1 18.33 -27.40 -25.26
N LYS A 2 19.24 -26.87 -26.09
CA LYS A 2 19.41 -27.31 -27.50
C LYS A 2 20.34 -28.53 -27.76
N HIS A 3 20.70 -29.32 -26.75
CA HIS A 3 21.67 -30.43 -26.90
C HIS A 3 21.19 -31.79 -26.36
N LEU A 4 19.89 -32.00 -26.16
CA LEU A 4 19.37 -33.34 -25.87
C LEU A 4 19.01 -33.99 -27.20
N GLY A 5 19.83 -34.97 -27.60
CA GLY A 5 19.61 -35.75 -28.81
C GLY A 5 18.31 -36.55 -28.75
N PHE A 6 17.73 -36.84 -29.91
CA PHE A 6 16.53 -37.67 -30.05
C PHE A 6 16.74 -39.01 -29.33
N PRO A 7 15.79 -39.50 -28.50
CA PRO A 7 14.38 -39.10 -28.35
C PRO A 7 14.07 -38.29 -27.06
N TYR A 8 15.05 -37.63 -26.44
CA TYR A 8 14.84 -36.95 -25.15
C TYR A 8 14.53 -35.46 -25.33
N TRP A 9 13.47 -34.98 -24.69
CA TRP A 9 13.17 -33.55 -24.54
C TRP A 9 13.29 -33.15 -23.07
N ALA A 10 13.90 -31.99 -22.81
CA ALA A 10 13.79 -31.36 -21.50
C ALA A 10 12.41 -30.71 -21.38
N ARG A 11 11.66 -31.04 -20.32
CA ARG A 11 10.57 -30.21 -19.85
C ARG A 11 11.08 -29.41 -18.67
N SER A 12 10.88 -28.10 -18.69
CA SER A 12 11.18 -27.28 -17.53
C SER A 12 10.18 -27.59 -16.41
N TRP A 13 10.59 -27.47 -15.15
CA TRP A 13 9.69 -27.68 -13.99
C TRP A 13 8.46 -26.77 -14.03
N LEU A 14 8.63 -25.57 -14.63
CA LEU A 14 7.57 -24.61 -14.91
C LEU A 14 6.50 -25.19 -15.86
N GLU A 15 6.91 -25.94 -16.89
CA GLU A 15 6.00 -26.58 -17.84
C GLU A 15 5.21 -27.73 -17.22
N MET A 16 5.83 -28.49 -16.32
CA MET A 16 5.18 -29.59 -15.60
C MET A 16 4.15 -29.09 -14.58
N ASN A 17 4.36 -27.92 -14.00
CA ASN A 17 3.52 -27.36 -12.93
C ASN A 17 2.76 -26.10 -13.36
N LYS A 18 2.46 -25.94 -14.66
CA LYS A 18 1.77 -24.75 -15.20
C LYS A 18 0.51 -24.37 -14.43
N ASN A 19 -0.32 -25.35 -14.02
CA ASN A 19 -1.53 -25.06 -13.27
C ASN A 19 -1.25 -24.43 -11.89
N LEU A 20 -0.24 -24.93 -11.17
CA LEU A 20 0.16 -24.37 -9.88
C LEU A 20 0.70 -22.94 -10.03
N PHE A 21 1.56 -22.71 -11.02
CA PHE A 21 2.07 -21.36 -11.30
C PHE A 21 0.99 -20.38 -11.73
N SER A 22 0.06 -20.80 -12.58
CA SER A 22 -1.08 -19.97 -12.98
C SER A 22 -1.98 -19.65 -11.78
N ALA A 23 -2.21 -20.61 -10.89
CA ALA A 23 -2.98 -20.38 -9.65
C ALA A 23 -2.27 -19.37 -8.73
N LEU A 24 -0.96 -19.53 -8.49
CA LEU A 24 -0.16 -18.58 -7.71
C LEU A 24 -0.13 -17.17 -8.32
N MET A 25 -0.10 -17.07 -9.65
CA MET A 25 -0.12 -15.79 -10.34
C MET A 25 -1.48 -15.10 -10.23
N LEU A 26 -2.57 -15.88 -10.33
CA LEU A 26 -3.94 -15.39 -10.10
C LEU A 26 -4.12 -14.90 -8.66
N GLU A 27 -3.64 -15.66 -7.68
CA GLU A 27 -3.70 -15.29 -6.26
C GLU A 27 -2.99 -13.96 -6.00
N LYS A 28 -1.77 -13.78 -6.52
CA LYS A 28 -1.04 -12.51 -6.43
C LYS A 28 -1.79 -11.35 -7.08
N LEU A 29 -2.45 -11.59 -8.20
CA LEU A 29 -3.26 -10.58 -8.89
C LEU A 29 -4.46 -10.17 -8.03
N VAL A 30 -5.16 -11.13 -7.42
CA VAL A 30 -6.29 -10.86 -6.53
C VAL A 30 -5.84 -10.06 -5.30
N MET A 31 -4.72 -10.44 -4.67
CA MET A 31 -4.14 -9.66 -3.56
C MET A 31 -3.78 -8.23 -3.97
N PHE A 32 -3.22 -8.04 -5.17
CA PHE A 32 -2.92 -6.71 -5.69
C PHE A 32 -4.19 -5.86 -5.87
N ILE A 33 -5.26 -6.42 -6.43
CA ILE A 33 -6.54 -5.72 -6.58
C ILE A 33 -7.11 -5.29 -5.22
N ILE A 34 -7.11 -6.19 -4.24
CA ILE A 34 -7.61 -5.89 -2.88
C ILE A 34 -6.79 -4.77 -2.25
N LEU A 35 -5.46 -4.82 -2.35
CA LEU A 35 -4.58 -3.80 -1.80
C LEU A 35 -4.84 -2.44 -2.43
N VAL A 36 -4.97 -2.36 -3.75
CA VAL A 36 -5.32 -1.12 -4.47
C VAL A 36 -6.67 -0.59 -3.99
N LEU A 37 -7.67 -1.44 -3.82
CA LEU A 37 -9.00 -1.02 -3.37
C LEU A 37 -8.97 -0.44 -1.95
N ILE A 38 -8.25 -1.07 -1.02
CA ILE A 38 -8.09 -0.56 0.36
C ILE A 38 -7.42 0.82 0.34
N VAL A 39 -6.35 0.98 -0.43
CA VAL A 39 -5.63 2.26 -0.56
C VAL A 39 -6.55 3.33 -1.15
N LEU A 40 -7.33 2.99 -2.17
CA LEU A 40 -8.28 3.88 -2.82
C LEU A 40 -9.37 4.35 -1.84
N VAL A 41 -9.97 3.44 -1.07
CA VAL A 41 -10.96 3.77 -0.04
C VAL A 41 -10.36 4.66 1.05
N ALA A 42 -9.15 4.34 1.53
CA ALA A 42 -8.44 5.16 2.53
C ALA A 42 -8.16 6.58 2.01
N SER A 43 -7.80 6.70 0.73
CA SER A 43 -7.52 7.98 0.10
C SER A 43 -8.76 8.84 -0.01
N PHE A 44 -9.90 8.26 -0.42
CA PHE A 44 -11.17 8.97 -0.41
C PHE A 44 -11.59 9.41 0.99
N ASN A 45 -11.34 8.58 2.00
CA ASN A 45 -11.64 8.96 3.38
C ASN A 45 -10.86 10.22 3.80
N ILE A 46 -9.57 10.30 3.48
CA ILE A 46 -8.74 11.50 3.73
C ILE A 46 -9.34 12.72 3.03
N VAL A 47 -9.72 12.60 1.75
CA VAL A 47 -10.36 13.71 1.01
C VAL A 47 -11.65 14.16 1.70
N SER A 48 -12.53 13.22 2.04
CA SER A 48 -13.81 13.53 2.69
C SER A 48 -13.62 14.22 4.04
N THR A 49 -12.69 13.75 4.85
CA THR A 49 -12.37 14.36 6.16
C THR A 49 -11.78 15.75 5.99
N LEU A 50 -10.83 15.94 5.07
CA LEU A 50 -10.24 17.26 4.82
C LEU A 50 -11.28 18.25 4.27
N SER A 51 -12.10 17.85 3.29
CA SER A 51 -13.20 18.66 2.78
C SER A 51 -14.18 19.05 3.89
N MET A 52 -14.52 18.11 4.78
CA MET A 52 -15.39 18.40 5.92
C MET A 52 -14.77 19.44 6.86
N ILE A 53 -13.47 19.30 7.18
CA ILE A 53 -12.74 20.27 8.02
C ILE A 53 -12.74 21.66 7.38
N VAL A 54 -12.55 21.77 6.06
CA VAL A 54 -12.62 23.07 5.34
C VAL A 54 -13.98 23.74 5.54
N ILE A 55 -15.06 22.97 5.40
CA ILE A 55 -16.43 23.48 5.52
C ILE A 55 -16.70 23.91 6.97
N ASP A 56 -16.35 23.09 7.95
CA ASP A 56 -16.55 23.39 9.37
C ASP A 56 -15.71 24.58 9.85
N LYS A 57 -14.48 24.72 9.33
CA LYS A 57 -13.53 25.78 9.67
C LYS A 57 -13.67 27.03 8.79
N GLY A 58 -14.69 27.09 7.91
CA GLY A 58 -14.85 28.19 6.95
C GLY A 58 -14.87 29.59 7.56
N LYS A 59 -15.42 29.76 8.77
CA LYS A 59 -15.41 31.05 9.50
C LYS A 59 -14.01 31.48 9.93
N GLU A 60 -13.19 30.55 10.42
CA GLU A 60 -11.81 30.81 10.81
C GLU A 60 -10.95 31.17 9.58
N ILE A 61 -11.19 30.49 8.46
CA ILE A 61 -10.55 30.78 7.16
C ILE A 61 -10.94 32.18 6.67
N ALA A 62 -12.20 32.58 6.83
CA ALA A 62 -12.66 33.93 6.46
C ALA A 62 -11.95 35.02 7.28
N ILE A 63 -11.77 34.82 8.59
CA ILE A 63 -11.01 35.73 9.46
C ILE A 63 -9.55 35.80 9.01
N LEU A 64 -8.91 34.66 8.72
CA LEU A 64 -7.54 34.65 8.19
C LEU A 64 -7.41 35.42 6.87
N LYS A 65 -8.37 35.27 5.97
CA LYS A 65 -8.39 36.03 4.70
C LYS A 65 -8.56 37.53 4.92
N THR A 66 -9.39 37.96 5.86
CA THR A 66 -9.54 39.40 6.17
C THR A 66 -8.30 39.98 6.85
N MET A 67 -7.52 39.16 7.57
CA MET A 67 -6.19 39.54 8.08
C MET A 67 -5.08 39.53 7.02
N GLY A 68 -5.40 39.23 5.75
CA GLY A 68 -4.44 39.26 4.64
C GLY A 68 -3.82 37.92 4.26
N ALA A 69 -4.32 36.79 4.79
CA ALA A 69 -3.85 35.48 4.36
C ALA A 69 -4.20 35.20 2.89
N SER A 70 -3.21 34.77 2.12
CA SER A 70 -3.39 34.38 0.73
C SER A 70 -3.99 32.98 0.61
N ASN A 71 -4.69 32.70 -0.49
CA ASN A 71 -5.19 31.34 -0.80
C ASN A 71 -4.07 30.29 -0.76
N ARG A 72 -2.83 30.68 -1.07
CA ARG A 72 -1.67 29.79 -1.08
C ARG A 72 -1.24 29.36 0.33
N GLN A 73 -1.39 30.23 1.33
CA GLN A 73 -1.13 29.90 2.74
C GLN A 73 -2.18 28.94 3.29
N ILE A 74 -3.45 29.15 2.94
CA ILE A 74 -4.54 28.25 3.32
C ILE A 74 -4.32 26.87 2.69
N MET A 75 -3.98 26.82 1.40
CA MET A 75 -3.63 25.58 0.69
C MET A 75 -2.45 24.85 1.35
N ALA A 76 -1.43 25.58 1.81
CA ALA A 76 -0.27 25.00 2.48
C ALA A 76 -0.64 24.31 3.81
N ILE A 77 -1.58 24.85 4.58
CA ILE A 77 -2.05 24.24 5.84
C ILE A 77 -2.69 22.88 5.56
N PHE A 78 -3.57 22.79 4.56
CA PHE A 78 -4.23 21.53 4.20
C PHE A 78 -3.27 20.48 3.65
N ILE A 79 -2.31 20.90 2.81
CA ILE A 79 -1.25 20.00 2.33
C ILE A 79 -0.44 19.46 3.51
N LEU A 80 -0.11 20.30 4.48
CA LEU A 80 0.65 19.91 5.66
C LEU A 80 -0.14 18.95 6.55
N ASP A 81 -1.45 19.16 6.69
CA ASP A 81 -2.34 18.27 7.43
C ASP A 81 -2.46 16.88 6.77
N GLY A 82 -2.64 16.83 5.45
CA GLY A 82 -2.62 15.57 4.70
C GLY A 82 -1.27 14.84 4.79
N LEU A 83 -0.17 15.58 4.82
CA LEU A 83 1.17 15.02 5.00
C LEU A 83 1.41 14.52 6.43
N LEU A 84 0.85 15.19 7.45
CA LEU A 84 0.88 14.72 8.84
C LEU A 84 0.05 13.43 9.01
N ILE A 85 -1.14 13.36 8.43
CA ILE A 85 -1.98 12.15 8.46
C ILE A 85 -1.26 10.99 7.75
N GLY A 86 -0.75 11.21 6.55
CA GLY A 86 0.00 10.18 5.80
C GLY A 86 1.30 9.78 6.49
N GLY A 87 2.02 10.74 7.08
CA GLY A 87 3.27 10.53 7.80
C GLY A 87 3.07 9.73 9.08
N THR A 88 2.09 10.10 9.91
CA THR A 88 1.74 9.36 11.14
C THR A 88 1.21 7.97 10.82
N GLY A 89 0.39 7.82 9.78
CA GLY A 89 -0.08 6.52 9.30
C GLY A 89 1.06 5.60 8.85
N THR A 90 2.04 6.14 8.11
CA THR A 90 3.23 5.37 7.69
C THR A 90 4.13 5.00 8.88
N LEU A 91 4.33 5.95 9.80
CA LEU A 91 5.16 5.77 10.99
C LEU A 91 4.60 4.69 11.93
N LEU A 92 3.28 4.59 12.06
CA LEU A 92 2.63 3.56 12.87
C LEU A 92 2.44 2.26 12.10
N GLY A 93 2.14 2.34 10.81
CA GLY A 93 1.87 1.19 9.95
C GLY A 93 3.10 0.31 9.70
N LEU A 94 4.28 0.89 9.49
CA LEU A 94 5.50 0.12 9.22
C LEU A 94 5.93 -0.77 10.41
N PRO A 95 6.03 -0.27 11.66
CA PRO A 95 6.32 -1.11 12.82
C PRO A 95 5.23 -2.16 13.06
N LEU A 96 3.95 -1.81 12.91
CA LEU A 96 2.85 -2.76 13.06
C LEU A 96 2.93 -3.89 12.03
N GLY A 97 3.15 -3.56 10.76
CA GLY A 97 3.31 -4.54 9.69
C GLY A 97 4.51 -5.46 9.94
N TYR A 98 5.65 -4.90 10.35
CA TYR A 98 6.83 -5.68 10.72
C TYR A 98 6.55 -6.60 11.91
N PHE A 99 5.88 -6.10 12.95
CA PHE A 99 5.54 -6.88 14.14
C PHE A 99 4.59 -8.04 13.82
N ILE A 100 3.56 -7.80 13.02
CA ILE A 100 2.63 -8.85 12.57
C ILE A 100 3.37 -9.91 11.74
N THR A 101 4.27 -9.47 10.85
CA THR A 101 5.06 -10.38 10.02
C THR A 101 5.97 -11.27 10.87
N PHE A 102 6.65 -10.67 11.85
CA PHE A 102 7.50 -11.38 12.80
C PHE A 102 6.71 -12.41 13.62
N LEU A 103 5.50 -12.04 14.06
CA LEU A 103 4.61 -12.95 14.78
C LEU A 103 4.15 -14.13 13.91
N LEU A 104 3.83 -13.86 12.64
CA LEU A 104 3.46 -14.90 11.67
C LEU A 104 4.60 -15.89 11.45
N GLU A 105 5.83 -15.40 11.27
CA GLU A 105 7.00 -16.25 11.08
C GLU A 105 7.28 -17.15 12.29
N HIS A 106 7.11 -16.63 13.51
CA HIS A 106 7.47 -17.36 14.74
C HIS A 106 6.35 -18.29 15.27
N TYR A 107 5.09 -17.91 15.11
CA TYR A 107 3.96 -18.62 15.74
C TYR A 107 3.11 -19.45 14.78
N TYR A 108 3.15 -19.21 13.46
CA TYR A 108 2.39 -20.02 12.50
C TYR A 108 3.25 -21.12 11.88
N THR A 109 3.16 -22.32 12.47
CA THR A 109 3.70 -23.55 11.88
C THR A 109 2.68 -24.19 10.95
N LEU A 110 3.03 -24.49 9.69
CA LEU A 110 2.13 -25.23 8.80
C LEU A 110 1.99 -26.69 9.28
N PRO A 111 0.79 -27.30 9.19
CA PRO A 111 0.63 -28.73 9.44
C PRO A 111 1.53 -29.54 8.48
N ASN A 112 2.43 -30.33 9.05
CA ASN A 112 3.44 -31.12 8.32
C ASN A 112 2.85 -32.18 7.36
N ASP A 113 1.54 -32.40 7.40
CA ASP A 113 0.88 -33.47 6.65
C ASP A 113 0.63 -33.12 5.17
N VAL A 114 0.69 -31.83 4.79
CA VAL A 114 0.36 -31.35 3.43
C VAL A 114 1.45 -30.46 2.82
N TYR A 115 2.27 -29.77 3.64
CA TYR A 115 3.29 -28.84 3.18
C TYR A 115 4.69 -29.26 3.70
N PHE A 116 5.63 -29.52 2.78
CA PHE A 116 7.03 -29.86 3.06
C PHE A 116 7.87 -28.70 3.63
N VAL A 117 7.24 -27.58 3.99
CA VAL A 117 7.91 -26.37 4.51
C VAL A 117 7.29 -26.02 5.85
N SER A 118 8.08 -26.09 6.91
CA SER A 118 7.60 -25.96 8.30
C SER A 118 7.24 -24.53 8.72
N HIS A 119 7.66 -23.52 7.96
CA HIS A 119 7.40 -22.10 8.20
C HIS A 119 7.15 -21.38 6.87
N ILE A 120 6.27 -20.38 6.84
CA ILE A 120 6.14 -19.50 5.66
C ILE A 120 7.38 -18.60 5.64
N PRO A 121 8.29 -18.72 4.64
CA PRO A 121 9.43 -17.82 4.57
C PRO A 121 8.96 -16.43 4.18
N VAL A 122 8.77 -15.54 5.16
CA VAL A 122 8.37 -14.16 4.88
C VAL A 122 9.60 -13.34 4.51
N ILE A 123 9.84 -13.22 3.21
CA ILE A 123 10.97 -12.43 2.69
C ILE A 123 10.55 -10.97 2.60
N ILE A 124 10.82 -10.19 3.65
CA ILE A 124 10.64 -8.75 3.63
C ILE A 124 11.75 -8.12 2.77
N ARG A 125 11.37 -7.59 1.60
CA ARG A 125 12.31 -6.87 0.74
C ARG A 125 12.20 -5.38 1.01
N MET A 126 13.34 -4.73 1.27
CA MET A 126 13.40 -3.27 1.46
C MET A 126 12.79 -2.49 0.29
N ARG A 127 12.92 -3.02 -0.94
CA ARG A 127 12.31 -2.43 -2.14
C ARG A 127 10.78 -2.37 -2.06
N ASP A 128 10.15 -3.40 -1.49
CA ASP A 128 8.70 -3.49 -1.39
C ASP A 128 8.17 -2.58 -0.27
N LEU A 129 8.91 -2.46 0.84
CA LEU A 129 8.61 -1.49 1.90
C LEU A 129 8.69 -0.04 1.39
N LEU A 130 9.75 0.28 0.63
CA LEU A 130 9.94 1.61 0.06
C LEU A 130 8.88 1.93 -0.98
N SER A 131 8.54 1.00 -1.88
CA SER A 131 7.53 1.24 -2.91
C SER A 131 6.15 1.48 -2.28
N VAL A 132 5.74 0.66 -1.31
CA VAL A 132 4.46 0.83 -0.61
C VAL A 132 4.41 2.15 0.15
N SER A 133 5.47 2.50 0.88
CA SER A 133 5.52 3.76 1.64
C SER A 133 5.44 4.98 0.71
N LEU A 134 6.20 4.97 -0.39
CA LEU A 134 6.23 6.06 -1.35
C LEU A 134 4.89 6.20 -2.09
N SER A 135 4.27 5.07 -2.46
CA SER A 135 2.94 5.05 -3.07
C SER A 135 1.88 5.55 -2.10
N ALA A 136 1.88 5.13 -0.84
CA ALA A 136 0.92 5.59 0.16
C ALA A 136 1.00 7.11 0.37
N ILE A 137 2.22 7.63 0.61
CA ILE A 137 2.44 9.07 0.77
C ILE A 137 2.05 9.83 -0.50
N GLY A 138 2.42 9.31 -1.68
CA GLY A 138 2.09 9.92 -2.96
C GLY A 138 0.58 10.01 -3.19
N ILE A 139 -0.17 8.97 -2.85
CA ILE A 139 -1.62 8.95 -3.00
C ILE A 139 -2.29 9.87 -1.98
N SER A 140 -1.86 9.88 -0.71
CA SER A 140 -2.36 10.82 0.29
C SER A 140 -2.11 12.28 -0.11
N PHE A 141 -0.94 12.56 -0.69
CA PHE A 141 -0.61 13.89 -1.21
C PHE A 141 -1.49 14.27 -2.40
N LEU A 142 -1.65 13.38 -3.39
CA LEU A 142 -2.52 13.62 -4.55
C LEU A 142 -3.99 13.81 -4.15
N ALA A 143 -4.47 13.03 -3.20
CA ALA A 143 -5.80 13.15 -2.62
C ALA A 143 -6.03 14.54 -2.01
N THR A 144 -5.04 15.07 -1.30
CA THR A 144 -5.11 16.37 -0.61
C THR A 144 -5.16 17.57 -1.58
N ILE A 145 -4.61 17.43 -2.79
CA ILE A 145 -4.61 18.51 -3.80
C ILE A 145 -6.03 18.81 -4.32
N TYR A 146 -6.92 17.81 -4.38
CA TYR A 146 -8.27 17.99 -4.89
C TYR A 146 -9.12 18.97 -4.04
N PRO A 147 -9.27 18.78 -2.72
CA PRO A 147 -10.01 19.71 -1.87
C PRO A 147 -9.29 21.05 -1.69
N SER A 148 -7.95 21.10 -1.80
CA SER A 148 -7.21 22.36 -1.65
C SER A 148 -7.40 23.33 -2.82
N ARG A 149 -7.94 22.86 -3.95
CA ARG A 149 -8.30 23.68 -5.11
C ARG A 149 -9.76 24.11 -5.12
N GLN A 150 -10.60 23.51 -4.28
CA GLN A 150 -12.01 23.84 -4.10
C GLN A 150 -12.17 24.86 -2.99
#